data_AF-A0A3B9BCN7-F1
#
_entry.id   AF-A0A3B9BCN7-F1
#
_cell.length_a   1.000
_cell.length_b   1.000
_cell.length_c   1.000
_cell.angle_alpha   90.00
_cell.angle_beta   90.00
_cell.angle_gamma   90.00
#
_symmetry.space_group_name_H-M   'P 1'
#
loop_
_entity.id
_entity.type
_entity.pdbx_description
1 polymer ?
#
loop_
_entity_poly.entity_id
_entity_poly.type
_entity_poly.pdbx_seq_one_letter_code
_entity_poly.pdbx_strand_id
1 'polypeptide(L)'
;MIRILVSFFLCFSSCLAAKRPNILFAFADDWGQQAGIYKDVLGKGGINDLAKTPNFDKLAKSGVLFKNAFVNAPSCTPCRSSLLSGRNFWE
;
A
#
# COMPACT_ATOMS: atom_id res chain seq x y z
N MET A 1 22.49 -6.53 45.46
CA MET A 1 21.93 -7.69 44.72
C MET A 1 20.75 -7.28 43.81
N ILE A 2 19.78 -6.49 44.28
CA ILE A 2 18.63 -6.01 43.46
C ILE A 2 19.03 -5.18 42.22
N ARG A 3 20.06 -4.32 42.31
CA ARG A 3 20.54 -3.51 41.16
C ARG A 3 21.11 -4.35 40.00
N ILE A 4 21.72 -5.49 40.30
CA ILE A 4 22.29 -6.40 39.29
C ILE A 4 21.14 -7.12 38.55
N LEU A 5 20.09 -7.52 39.27
CA LEU A 5 18.90 -8.13 38.69
C LEU A 5 18.15 -7.18 37.73
N VAL A 6 18.02 -5.90 38.09
CA VAL A 6 17.35 -4.89 37.26
C VAL A 6 18.15 -4.62 35.97
N SER A 7 19.48 -4.55 36.06
CA SER A 7 20.35 -4.38 34.89
C SER A 7 20.26 -5.56 33.91
N PHE A 8 20.16 -6.78 34.45
CA PHE A 8 20.02 -7.99 33.63
C PHE A 8 18.66 -8.06 32.91
N PHE A 9 17.59 -7.58 33.56
CA PHE A 9 16.25 -7.56 32.98
C PHE A 9 16.10 -6.55 31.83
N LEU A 10 16.75 -5.38 31.93
CA LEU A 10 16.74 -4.37 30.85
C LEU A 10 17.51 -4.80 29.60
N CYS A 11 18.51 -5.69 29.73
CA CYS A 11 19.29 -6.19 28.59
C CYS A 11 18.54 -7.25 27.76
N PHE A 12 17.59 -7.98 28.37
CA PHE A 12 16.82 -9.01 27.68
C PHE A 12 15.76 -8.46 26.72
N SER A 13 15.34 -7.20 26.91
CA SER A 13 14.25 -6.59 26.14
C SER A 13 14.67 -6.12 24.74
N SER A 14 15.98 -5.94 24.48
CA SER A 14 16.47 -5.32 23.24
C SER A 14 16.70 -6.28 22.06
N CYS A 15 16.45 -7.59 22.20
CA CYS A 15 16.86 -8.58 21.19
C CYS A 15 15.75 -9.06 20.24
N LEU A 16 14.50 -8.60 20.38
CA LEU A 16 13.42 -9.01 19.48
C LEU A 16 13.28 -8.04 18.29
N ALA A 17 14.29 -7.99 17.43
CA ALA A 17 14.19 -7.29 16.16
C ALA A 17 13.13 -7.99 15.28
N ALA A 18 12.08 -7.27 14.91
CA ALA A 18 11.04 -7.79 14.02
C ALA A 18 11.67 -8.24 12.68
N LYS A 19 11.23 -9.38 12.15
CA LYS A 19 11.68 -9.86 10.84
C LYS A 19 11.37 -8.79 9.79
N ARG A 20 12.36 -8.43 8.97
CA ARG A 20 12.18 -7.50 7.86
C ARG A 20 11.18 -8.11 6.86
N PRO A 21 10.06 -7.45 6.55
CA PRO A 21 9.09 -7.98 5.60
C PRO A 21 9.64 -7.88 4.16
N ASN A 22 9.18 -8.78 3.30
CA ASN A 22 9.32 -8.63 1.86
C ASN A 22 8.24 -7.66 1.36
N ILE A 23 8.61 -6.76 0.44
CA ILE A 23 7.68 -5.81 -0.18
C ILE A 23 7.52 -6.21 -1.65
N LEU A 24 6.31 -6.60 -2.02
CA LEU A 24 5.92 -6.76 -3.43
C LEU A 24 5.20 -5.49 -3.88
N PHE A 25 5.82 -4.74 -4.78
CA PHE A 25 5.21 -3.58 -5.40
C PHE A 25 4.66 -3.96 -6.79
N ALA A 26 3.34 -4.11 -6.89
CA ALA A 26 2.64 -4.41 -8.14
C ALA A 26 2.04 -3.13 -8.72
N PHE A 27 2.43 -2.77 -9.95
CA PHE A 27 2.02 -1.54 -10.61
C PHE A 27 1.40 -1.88 -11.97
N ALA A 28 0.15 -1.45 -12.20
CA ALA A 28 -0.58 -1.68 -13.44
C ALA A 28 -0.59 -0.41 -14.30
N ASP A 29 -0.48 -0.58 -15.62
CA ASP A 29 -0.51 0.53 -16.57
C ASP A 29 -1.95 0.93 -16.89
N ASP A 30 -2.19 2.25 -16.98
CA ASP A 30 -3.49 2.85 -17.30
C ASP A 30 -4.70 2.36 -16.47
N TRP A 31 -4.44 1.83 -15.27
CA TRP A 31 -5.46 1.35 -14.35
C TRP A 31 -5.83 2.46 -13.35
N GLY A 32 -7.04 3.00 -13.46
CA GLY A 32 -7.65 3.91 -12.48
C GLY A 32 -8.48 3.18 -11.41
N GLN A 33 -9.72 3.62 -11.17
CA GLN A 33 -10.62 3.00 -10.19
C GLN A 33 -11.53 1.91 -10.78
N GLN A 34 -11.20 1.37 -11.96
CA GLN A 34 -11.97 0.34 -12.67
C GLN A 34 -11.78 -1.05 -12.04
N ALA A 35 -12.34 -1.29 -10.86
CA ALA A 35 -12.31 -2.59 -10.19
C ALA A 35 -13.60 -2.85 -9.41
N GLY A 36 -13.98 -4.13 -9.27
CA GLY A 36 -15.22 -4.54 -8.62
C GLY A 36 -15.35 -4.03 -7.19
N ILE A 37 -14.23 -3.95 -6.46
CA ILE A 37 -14.19 -3.42 -5.08
C ILE A 37 -14.59 -1.94 -4.97
N TYR A 38 -14.48 -1.14 -6.04
CA TYR A 38 -14.84 0.28 -6.03
C TYR A 38 -16.32 0.55 -6.31
N LYS A 39 -17.13 -0.46 -6.66
CA LYS A 39 -18.56 -0.26 -6.96
C LYS A 39 -19.32 0.42 -5.81
N ASP A 40 -19.03 0.04 -4.56
CA ASP A 40 -19.72 0.58 -3.38
C ASP A 40 -19.15 1.95 -2.97
N VAL A 41 -17.97 2.31 -3.49
CA VAL A 41 -17.31 3.60 -3.26
C VAL A 41 -17.83 4.65 -4.23
N LEU A 42 -18.00 4.29 -5.51
CA LEU A 42 -18.35 5.21 -6.60
C LEU A 42 -19.85 5.20 -6.93
N GLY A 43 -20.62 4.31 -6.31
CA GLY A 43 -22.03 4.13 -6.58
C GLY A 43 -22.31 3.14 -7.72
N LYS A 44 -23.56 2.66 -7.75
CA LYS A 44 -24.05 1.72 -8.76
C LYS A 44 -24.32 2.42 -10.09
N GLY A 45 -24.32 1.65 -11.17
CA GLY A 45 -24.55 2.09 -12.55
C GLY A 45 -23.27 2.40 -13.33
N GLY A 46 -22.09 2.03 -12.82
CA GLY A 46 -20.80 2.35 -13.42
C GLY A 46 -20.05 1.14 -13.98
N ILE A 47 -18.89 1.40 -14.62
CA ILE A 47 -18.02 0.34 -15.16
C ILE A 47 -17.57 -0.68 -14.10
N ASN A 48 -17.54 -0.27 -12.83
CA ASN A 48 -17.18 -1.12 -11.69
C ASN A 48 -18.18 -2.25 -11.42
N ASP A 49 -19.44 -2.11 -11.85
CA ASP A 49 -20.44 -3.18 -11.73
C ASP A 49 -20.15 -4.33 -12.70
N LEU A 50 -19.40 -4.05 -13.78
CA LEU A 50 -19.00 -5.02 -14.81
C LEU A 50 -17.59 -5.57 -14.57
N ALA A 51 -16.76 -4.88 -13.77
CA ALA A 51 -15.39 -5.24 -13.51
C ALA A 51 -15.29 -6.51 -12.64
N LYS A 52 -14.68 -7.57 -13.18
CA LYS A 52 -14.45 -8.84 -12.48
C LYS A 52 -12.97 -8.95 -12.06
N THR A 53 -12.66 -8.51 -10.84
CA THR A 53 -11.29 -8.44 -10.31
C THR A 53 -11.11 -9.26 -9.02
N PRO A 54 -11.46 -10.55 -8.98
CA PRO A 54 -11.60 -11.31 -7.73
C PRO A 54 -10.32 -11.37 -6.88
N ASN A 55 -9.14 -11.40 -7.50
CA ASN A 55 -7.87 -11.42 -6.78
C ASN A 55 -7.54 -10.07 -6.14
N PHE A 56 -7.76 -8.97 -6.88
CA PHE A 56 -7.57 -7.62 -6.36
C PHE A 56 -8.59 -7.30 -5.25
N ASP A 57 -9.86 -7.68 -5.47
CA ASP A 57 -10.93 -7.49 -4.50
C ASP A 57 -10.64 -8.25 -3.19
N LYS A 58 -10.13 -9.48 -3.29
CA LYS A 58 -9.70 -10.26 -2.12
C LYS A 58 -8.56 -9.57 -1.37
N LEU A 59 -7.54 -9.09 -2.10
CA LEU A 59 -6.41 -8.37 -1.50
C LEU A 59 -6.88 -7.11 -0.76
N ALA A 60 -7.71 -6.29 -1.41
CA ALA A 60 -8.26 -5.08 -0.83
C ALA A 60 -9.11 -5.34 0.43
N LYS A 61 -9.91 -6.41 0.45
CA LYS A 61 -10.69 -6.82 1.63
C LYS A 61 -9.83 -7.30 2.80
N SER A 62 -8.67 -7.88 2.52
CA SER A 62 -7.71 -8.32 3.56
C SER A 62 -6.73 -7.22 4.01
N GLY A 63 -6.80 -6.04 3.40
CA GLY A 63 -5.86 -4.96 3.62
C GLY A 63 -6.57 -3.61 3.69
N VAL A 64 -5.94 -2.60 3.09
CA VAL A 64 -6.45 -1.22 3.05
C VAL A 64 -6.72 -0.82 1.61
N LEU A 65 -7.93 -0.32 1.34
CA LEU A 65 -8.32 0.27 0.07
C LEU A 65 -8.30 1.80 0.18
N PHE A 66 -7.42 2.45 -0.58
CA PHE A 66 -7.38 3.90 -0.66
C PHE A 66 -8.50 4.41 -1.59
N LYS A 67 -9.37 5.27 -1.08
CA LYS A 67 -10.50 5.85 -1.85
C LYS A 67 -10.10 7.13 -2.62
N ASN A 68 -9.02 7.77 -2.19
CA ASN A 68 -8.52 9.04 -2.70
C ASN A 68 -7.00 8.92 -2.92
N ALA A 69 -6.59 8.21 -3.98
CA ALA A 69 -5.19 8.09 -4.39
C ALA A 69 -5.03 8.67 -5.80
N PHE A 70 -4.08 9.60 -5.98
CA PHE A 70 -3.87 10.33 -7.23
C PHE A 70 -2.43 10.19 -7.69
N VAL A 71 -2.25 10.13 -9.01
CA VAL A 71 -0.93 10.20 -9.64
C VAL A 71 -0.47 11.65 -9.77
N ASN A 72 0.84 11.86 -9.74
CA ASN A 72 1.44 13.19 -9.79
C ASN A 72 1.31 13.82 -11.19
N ALA A 73 1.20 13.00 -12.23
CA ALA A 73 1.07 13.44 -13.61
C ALA A 73 0.23 12.44 -14.43
N PRO A 74 -0.59 12.89 -15.39
CA PRO A 74 -1.36 12.03 -16.29
C PRO A 74 -0.50 11.58 -17.49
N SER A 75 0.73 11.11 -17.24
CA SER A 75 1.64 10.60 -18.27
C SER A 75 2.60 9.56 -17.69
N CYS A 76 2.89 8.50 -18.44
CA CYS A 76 3.61 7.32 -17.97
C CYS A 76 4.99 7.65 -17.38
N THR A 77 5.80 8.40 -18.11
CA THR A 77 7.18 8.75 -17.70
C THR A 77 7.21 9.61 -16.42
N PRO A 78 6.54 10.77 -16.35
CA PRO A 78 6.56 11.59 -15.14
C PRO A 78 5.89 10.91 -13.93
N CYS A 79 4.82 10.13 -14.15
CA CYS A 79 4.21 9.33 -13.08
C CYS A 79 5.18 8.31 -12.49
N ARG A 80 5.83 7.49 -13.34
CA ARG A 80 6.77 6.45 -12.89
C ARG A 80 8.02 7.04 -12.26
N SER A 81 8.53 8.16 -12.78
CA SER A 81 9.69 8.85 -12.20
C SER A 81 9.40 9.37 -10.78
N SER A 82 8.22 9.96 -10.57
CA SER A 82 7.78 10.43 -9.24
C SER A 82 7.67 9.27 -8.25
N LEU A 83 7.09 8.16 -8.69
CA LEU A 83 6.89 6.96 -7.89
C LEU A 83 8.21 6.30 -7.44
N LEU A 84 9.19 6.24 -8.34
CA LEU A 84 10.50 5.64 -8.05
C LEU A 84 11.40 6.54 -7.19
N SER A 85 11.33 7.85 -7.39
CA SER A 85 12.18 8.82 -6.67
C SER A 85 11.58 9.28 -5.35
N GLY A 86 10.27 9.17 -5.17
CA GLY A 86 9.55 9.77 -4.04
C GLY A 86 9.47 11.30 -4.11
N ARG A 87 9.64 11.88 -5.31
CA ARG A 87 9.66 13.34 -5.56
C ARG A 87 8.60 13.72 -6.59
N ASN A 88 8.35 15.02 -6.76
CA ASN A 88 7.53 15.49 -7.87
C ASN A 88 8.29 15.42 -9.19
N PHE A 89 7.59 15.21 -10.31
CA PHE A 89 8.22 14.98 -11.62
C PHE A 89 8.95 16.19 -12.22
N TRP A 90 8.76 17.39 -11.66
CA TRP A 90 9.41 18.62 -12.11
C TRP A 90 10.62 19.02 -11.25
N GLU A 91 10.93 18.25 -10.21
CA GLU A 91 12.12 18.42 -9.37
C GLU A 91 13.32 17.64 -9.93
#